data_AF-A0A0J6VSA1-F1
#
_entry.id   AF-A0A0J6VSA1-F1
#
_cell.length_a   1.000
_cell.length_b   1.000
_cell.length_c   1.000
_cell.angle_alpha   90.00
_cell.angle_beta   90.00
_cell.angle_gamma   90.00
#
_symmetry.space_group_name_H-M   'P 1'
#
loop_
_entity.id
_entity.type
_entity.pdbx_description
1 polymer ?
#
loop_
_entity_poly.entity_id
_entity_poly.type
_entity_poly.pdbx_seq_one_letter_code
_entity_poly.pdbx_strand_id
1 'polypeptide(L)'
;MPTVLPLLFFCFLIAGTAAVLLVPSSAMVKSRGVVVALRCTGEVSDGCREVELDVIVSRTDGGQFAAREIALIPESALADFTPGTIIDAFYRPGDETSIAVRVPHR
;
A
#
# COMPACT_ATOMS: atom_id res chain seq x y z
N MET A 1 -42.38 25.13 19.47
CA MET A 1 -41.63 24.55 18.33
C MET A 1 -40.38 23.88 18.90
N PRO A 2 -40.40 22.55 19.14
CA PRO A 2 -39.29 21.87 19.80
C PRO A 2 -38.21 21.45 18.79
N THR A 3 -36.97 21.63 19.22
CA THR A 3 -35.69 21.40 18.55
C THR A 3 -35.37 19.91 18.47
N VAL A 4 -35.81 19.27 17.38
CA VAL A 4 -35.52 17.84 17.07
C VAL A 4 -34.24 17.66 16.24
N LEU A 5 -33.57 18.75 15.86
CA LEU A 5 -32.47 18.75 14.90
C LEU A 5 -31.11 18.22 15.40
N PRO A 6 -30.70 18.31 16.69
CA PRO A 6 -29.36 17.89 17.07
C PRO A 6 -29.23 16.36 17.27
N LEU A 7 -30.34 15.64 17.47
CA LEU A 7 -30.30 14.19 17.73
C LEU A 7 -29.98 13.36 16.47
N LEU A 8 -30.38 13.86 15.28
CA LEU A 8 -30.08 13.20 14.01
C LEU A 8 -28.62 13.37 13.58
N PHE A 9 -27.95 14.45 14.02
CA PHE A 9 -26.55 14.71 13.69
C PHE A 9 -25.60 13.74 14.42
N PHE A 10 -25.95 13.33 15.64
CA PHE A 10 -25.10 12.44 16.45
C PHE A 10 -25.11 10.98 15.98
N CYS A 11 -26.16 10.53 15.27
CA CYS A 11 -26.24 9.16 14.74
C CYS A 11 -25.24 8.89 13.59
N PHE A 12 -24.85 9.93 12.83
CA PHE A 12 -23.98 9.75 11.67
C PHE A 12 -22.50 9.59 12.03
N LEU A 13 -22.07 10.07 13.20
CA LEU A 13 -20.69 9.92 13.68
C LEU A 13 -20.37 8.48 14.11
N ILE A 14 -21.37 7.74 14.60
CA ILE A 14 -21.22 6.34 15.04
C ILE A 14 -21.36 5.37 13.86
N ALA A 15 -22.20 5.68 12.87
CA ALA A 15 -22.33 4.84 11.67
C ALA A 15 -21.05 4.78 10.83
N GLY A 16 -20.30 5.89 10.76
CA GLY A 16 -19.02 5.94 10.03
C GLY A 16 -17.89 5.13 10.68
N THR A 17 -17.86 5.04 12.01
CA THR A 17 -16.83 4.29 12.74
C THR A 17 -17.07 2.78 12.71
N ALA A 18 -18.33 2.33 12.73
CA ALA A 18 -18.65 0.90 12.61
C ALA A 18 -18.31 0.33 11.22
N ALA A 19 -18.43 1.12 10.15
CA ALA A 19 -18.08 0.68 8.80
C ALA A 19 -16.56 0.42 8.65
N VAL A 20 -15.70 1.17 9.35
CA VAL A 20 -14.25 0.93 9.36
C VAL A 20 -13.89 -0.39 10.06
N LEU A 21 -14.65 -0.79 11.08
CA LEU A 21 -14.48 -2.10 11.76
C LEU A 21 -14.92 -3.29 10.91
N LEU A 22 -15.73 -3.06 9.86
CA LEU A 22 -16.25 -4.09 8.97
C LEU A 22 -15.42 -4.24 7.69
N VAL A 23 -14.31 -3.48 7.54
CA VAL A 23 -13.27 -3.85 6.59
C VAL A 23 -12.68 -5.16 7.13
N PRO A 24 -12.87 -6.30 6.45
CA PRO A 24 -12.15 -7.50 6.82
C PRO A 24 -10.67 -7.13 6.73
N SER A 25 -9.97 -7.21 7.86
CA SER A 25 -8.51 -7.25 7.82
C SER A 25 -8.14 -8.59 7.18
N SER A 26 -8.32 -8.72 5.86
CA SER A 26 -7.89 -9.91 5.17
C SER A 26 -6.38 -10.00 5.39
N ALA A 27 -5.90 -11.16 5.83
CA ALA A 27 -4.50 -11.30 6.19
C ALA A 27 -3.62 -10.99 4.98
N MET A 28 -2.71 -10.03 5.11
CA MET A 28 -1.69 -9.80 4.08
C MET A 28 -0.74 -10.99 4.06
N VAL A 29 -0.38 -11.43 2.86
CA VAL A 29 0.55 -12.53 2.66
C VAL A 29 1.89 -11.95 2.27
N LYS A 30 2.94 -12.38 2.99
CA LYS A 30 4.32 -12.05 2.64
C LYS A 30 4.75 -12.86 1.43
N SER A 31 5.32 -12.20 0.44
CA SER A 31 5.95 -12.81 -0.72
C SER A 31 7.20 -12.03 -1.16
N ARG A 32 7.80 -12.49 -2.26
CA ARG A 32 8.94 -11.85 -2.92
C ARG A 32 8.47 -11.17 -4.20
N GLY A 33 8.90 -9.92 -4.37
CA GLY A 33 8.75 -9.15 -5.60
C GLY A 33 10.11 -8.93 -6.27
N VAL A 34 10.13 -8.91 -7.58
CA VAL A 34 11.27 -8.45 -8.37
C VAL A 34 10.94 -7.09 -8.93
N VAL A 35 11.75 -6.09 -8.64
CA VAL A 35 11.59 -4.76 -9.23
C VAL A 35 11.91 -4.86 -10.72
N VAL A 36 11.00 -4.40 -11.57
CA VAL A 36 11.18 -4.38 -13.03
C VAL A 36 11.42 -2.96 -13.53
N ALA A 37 10.77 -1.98 -12.92
CA ALA A 37 11.03 -0.58 -13.19
C ALA A 37 10.83 0.27 -11.93
N LEU A 38 11.52 1.40 -11.91
CA LEU A 38 11.36 2.45 -10.91
C LEU A 38 11.26 3.79 -11.65
N ARG A 39 10.28 4.60 -11.28
CA ARG A 39 10.09 5.95 -11.80
C ARG A 39 9.87 6.90 -10.64
N CYS A 40 10.61 8.00 -10.58
CA CYS A 40 10.35 9.05 -9.60
C CYS A 40 9.16 9.88 -10.10
N THR A 41 8.15 10.11 -9.25
CA THR A 41 6.99 10.95 -9.61
C THR A 41 7.32 12.45 -9.51
N GLY A 42 8.46 12.79 -8.89
CA GLY A 42 8.98 14.15 -8.78
C GLY A 42 8.70 14.81 -7.43
N GLU A 43 7.80 14.23 -6.63
CA GLU A 43 7.51 14.67 -5.28
C GLU A 43 8.61 14.19 -4.31
N VAL A 44 9.19 15.14 -3.58
CA VAL A 44 10.17 14.88 -2.52
C VAL A 44 9.57 15.38 -1.21
N SER A 45 9.45 14.48 -0.24
CA SER A 45 8.87 14.77 1.07
C SER A 45 9.87 14.35 2.15
N ASP A 46 10.44 15.33 2.85
CA ASP A 46 11.28 15.14 4.05
C ASP A 46 12.41 14.08 3.89
N GLY A 47 13.19 14.18 2.81
CA GLY A 47 14.28 13.23 2.52
C GLY A 47 13.85 11.87 1.96
N CYS A 48 12.53 11.68 1.76
CA CYS A 48 11.97 10.59 0.98
C CYS A 48 11.57 11.08 -0.42
N ARG A 49 11.71 10.20 -1.41
CA ARG A 49 11.16 10.39 -2.76
C ARG A 49 9.96 9.52 -2.97
N GLU A 50 8.94 10.09 -3.56
CA GLU A 50 7.84 9.31 -4.09
C GLU A 50 8.25 8.66 -5.41
N VAL A 51 8.09 7.33 -5.45
CA VAL A 51 8.42 6.53 -6.63
C VAL A 51 7.27 5.60 -6.99
N GLU A 52 7.04 5.46 -8.28
CA GLU A 52 6.21 4.42 -8.88
C GLU A 52 7.12 3.21 -9.17
N LEU A 53 6.82 2.10 -8.52
CA LEU A 53 7.51 0.83 -8.67
C LEU A 53 6.64 -0.12 -9.49
N ASP A 54 7.19 -0.63 -10.59
CA ASP A 54 6.61 -1.78 -11.29
C ASP A 54 7.32 -3.04 -10.78
N VAL A 55 6.56 -3.95 -10.16
CA VAL A 55 7.08 -5.14 -9.47
C VAL A 55 6.38 -6.39 -9.99
N ILE A 56 7.14 -7.44 -10.27
CA ILE A 56 6.60 -8.78 -10.53
C ILE A 56 6.63 -9.55 -9.21
N VAL A 57 5.45 -9.86 -8.67
CA VAL A 57 5.29 -10.53 -7.39
C VAL A 57 4.99 -12.00 -7.62
N SER A 58 5.68 -12.87 -6.88
CA SER A 58 5.39 -14.30 -6.90
C SER A 58 4.18 -14.59 -6.03
N ARG A 59 3.22 -15.40 -6.52
CA ARG A 59 2.10 -15.81 -5.68
C ARG A 59 2.49 -17.02 -4.83
N THR A 60 1.83 -17.18 -3.68
CA THR A 60 2.02 -18.35 -2.82
C THR A 60 1.40 -19.62 -3.37
N ASP A 61 0.37 -19.52 -4.22
CA ASP A 61 -0.26 -20.63 -4.94
C ASP A 61 0.45 -21.00 -6.26
N GLY A 62 1.51 -20.25 -6.59
CA GLY A 62 2.30 -20.44 -7.80
C GLY A 62 1.99 -19.40 -8.88
N GLY A 63 2.96 -19.20 -9.78
CA GLY A 63 2.89 -18.15 -10.79
C GLY A 63 3.29 -16.78 -10.26
N GLN A 64 3.09 -15.77 -11.10
CA GLN A 64 3.51 -14.39 -10.86
C GLN A 64 2.46 -13.42 -11.41
N PHE A 65 2.38 -12.24 -10.81
CA PHE A 65 1.55 -11.14 -11.31
C PHE A 65 2.35 -9.84 -11.31
N ALA A 66 1.99 -8.95 -12.23
CA ALA A 66 2.51 -7.59 -12.26
C ALA A 66 1.67 -6.71 -11.34
N ALA A 67 2.35 -5.96 -10.48
CA ALA A 67 1.73 -4.97 -9.63
C ALA A 67 2.51 -3.66 -9.72
N ARG A 68 1.77 -2.59 -9.48
CA ARG A 68 2.32 -1.24 -9.44
C ARG A 68 2.04 -0.66 -8.07
N GLU A 69 3.06 -0.06 -7.49
CA GLU A 69 2.96 0.56 -6.17
C GLU A 69 3.60 1.94 -6.16
N ILE A 70 2.94 2.88 -5.48
CA ILE A 70 3.49 4.19 -5.20
C ILE A 70 4.03 4.17 -3.77
N ALA A 71 5.34 4.32 -3.61
CA ALA A 71 6.00 4.24 -2.31
C ALA A 71 6.85 5.50 -2.06
N LEU A 72 6.89 5.92 -0.79
CA LEU A 72 7.86 6.90 -0.31
C LEU A 72 9.12 6.16 0.14
N ILE A 73 10.22 6.40 -0.56
CA ILE A 73 11.51 5.74 -0.31
C ILE A 73 12.54 6.79 0.11
N PRO A 74 13.23 6.62 1.25
CA PRO A 74 14.35 7.48 1.63
C PRO A 74 15.38 7.56 0.51
N GLU A 75 15.96 8.74 0.27
CA GLU A 75 16.97 8.90 -0.78
C GLU A 75 18.16 7.95 -0.61
N SER A 76 18.53 7.64 0.64
CA SER A 76 19.60 6.69 0.98
C SER A 76 19.29 5.24 0.58
N ALA A 77 18.01 4.88 0.44
CA ALA A 77 17.54 3.53 0.16
C ALA A 77 17.13 3.33 -1.32
N LEU A 78 17.09 4.37 -2.15
CA LEU A 78 16.67 4.27 -3.55
C LEU A 78 17.49 3.28 -4.37
N ALA A 79 18.78 3.14 -4.07
CA ALA A 79 19.67 2.19 -4.75
C ALA A 79 19.25 0.72 -4.54
N ASP A 80 18.53 0.42 -3.45
CA ASP A 80 18.04 -0.92 -3.12
C ASP A 80 16.79 -1.29 -3.95
N PHE A 81 16.25 -0.38 -4.76
CA PHE A 81 15.08 -0.60 -5.62
C PHE A 81 15.41 -0.53 -7.12
N THR A 82 16.62 -0.91 -7.50
CA THR A 82 17.00 -0.99 -8.92
C THR A 82 16.36 -2.21 -9.60
N PRO A 83 16.04 -2.12 -10.90
CA PRO A 83 15.52 -3.26 -11.66
C PRO A 83 16.37 -4.53 -11.51
N GLY A 84 15.71 -5.65 -11.26
CA GLY A 84 16.32 -6.95 -10.95
C GLY A 84 16.48 -7.21 -9.45
N THR A 85 16.29 -6.21 -8.59
CA THR A 85 16.38 -6.40 -7.14
C THR A 85 15.17 -7.15 -6.59
N ILE A 86 15.43 -8.08 -5.67
CA ILE A 86 14.40 -8.83 -4.97
C ILE A 86 14.05 -8.09 -3.67
N ILE A 87 12.77 -7.78 -3.50
CA ILE A 87 12.22 -7.09 -2.34
C ILE A 87 11.16 -7.94 -1.62
N ASP A 88 10.98 -7.67 -0.33
CA ASP A 88 9.84 -8.17 0.42
C ASP A 88 8.58 -7.39 -0.02
N ALA A 89 7.60 -8.11 -0.56
CA ALA A 89 6.31 -7.58 -0.98
C ALA A 89 5.19 -8.26 -0.19
N PHE A 90 4.14 -7.52 0.12
CA PHE A 90 2.97 -8.01 0.82
C PHE A 90 1.75 -7.72 -0.04
N TYR A 91 0.90 -8.73 -0.25
CA TYR A 91 -0.32 -8.56 -1.04
C TYR A 91 -1.50 -9.22 -0.33
N ARG A 92 -2.71 -8.84 -0.70
CA ARG A 92 -3.93 -9.48 -0.23
C ARG A 92 -4.33 -10.57 -1.23
N PRO A 93 -4.45 -11.84 -0.83
CA PRO A 93 -5.00 -12.86 -1.72
C PRO A 93 -6.38 -12.46 -2.23
N GLY A 94 -6.58 -12.47 -3.54
CA GLY A 94 -7.80 -12.00 -4.21
C GLY A 94 -7.81 -10.52 -4.62
N ASP A 95 -6.86 -9.72 -4.14
CA ASP A 95 -6.59 -8.36 -4.62
C ASP A 95 -5.11 -8.19 -4.93
N GLU A 96 -4.76 -8.56 -6.16
CA GLU A 96 -3.40 -8.59 -6.68
C GLU A 96 -3.03 -7.31 -7.43
N THR A 97 -3.86 -6.26 -7.28
CA THR A 97 -3.63 -4.96 -7.91
C THR A 97 -2.85 -4.01 -7.01
N SER A 98 -2.90 -4.25 -5.68
CA SER A 98 -2.21 -3.46 -4.68
C SER A 98 -1.25 -4.34 -3.88
N ILE A 99 -0.02 -3.87 -3.73
CA ILE A 99 1.02 -4.51 -2.95
C ILE A 99 1.64 -3.48 -2.02
N ALA A 100 2.03 -3.87 -0.82
CA ALA A 100 2.90 -3.05 0.02
C ALA A 100 4.34 -3.56 -0.11
N VAL A 101 5.28 -2.65 -0.29
CA VAL A 101 6.71 -2.98 -0.31
C VAL A 101 7.37 -2.61 1.02
N ARG A 102 8.28 -3.46 1.49
CA ARG A 102 9.07 -3.12 2.67
C ARG A 102 10.21 -2.18 2.27
N VAL A 103 10.19 -0.98 2.82
CA VAL A 103 11.28 -0.03 2.65
C VAL A 103 12.31 -0.22 3.78
N PRO A 104 13.59 -0.48 3.46
CA PRO A 104 14.64 -0.48 4.47
C PRO A 104 14.88 0.96 4.95
N HIS A 105 14.83 1.17 6.26
CA HIS A 105 15.28 2.41 6.90
C HIS A 105 16.73 2.17 7.36
N ARG A 106 17.67 2.95 6.82
CA ARG A 106 19.10 2.86 7.12
C ARG A 106 19.64 4.21 7.56
#